data_AF-A0A418N8W9-F1
#
_entry.id   AF-A0A418N8W9-F1
#
_cell.length_a   1.000
_cell.length_b   1.000
_cell.length_c   1.000
_cell.angle_alpha   90.00
_cell.angle_beta   90.00
_cell.angle_gamma   90.00
#
_symmetry.space_group_name_H-M   'P 1'
#
loop_
_entity.id
_entity.type
_entity.pdbx_description
1 polymer ?
#
loop_
_entity_poly.entity_id
_entity_poly.type
_entity_poly.pdbx_seq_one_letter_code
_entity_poly.pdbx_strand_id
1 'polypeptide(L)' 'MIIQGTKDEIIPKESSSSIYEVIKGQQKSKSVMLVNANHSMQLVENNDFPYWPMPHPKYMPTIMEWLDGL' A
#
# COMPACT_ATOMS: atom_id res chain seq x y z
N MET A 1 -8.75 -4.51 4.91
CA MET A 1 -8.06 -3.91 3.74
C MET A 1 -6.58 -4.26 3.79
N ILE A 2 -5.96 -4.48 2.64
CA ILE A 2 -4.51 -4.69 2.49
C ILE A 2 -3.97 -3.57 1.60
N ILE A 3 -2.84 -2.97 1.99
CA ILE A 3 -2.11 -1.98 1.19
C ILE A 3 -0.67 -2.46 1.07
N GLN A 4 -0.15 -2.60 -0.15
CA GLN A 4 1.25 -2.96 -0.40
C GLN A 4 1.89 -2.01 -1.41
N GLY A 5 3.15 -1.66 -1.16
CA GLY A 5 3.97 -0.89 -2.08
C GLY A 5 4.57 -1.77 -3.18
N THR A 6 4.61 -1.28 -4.42
CA THR A 6 5.18 -2.06 -5.55
C THR A 6 6.71 -2.13 -5.54
N LYS A 7 7.36 -1.33 -4.68
CA LYS A 7 8.80 -1.30 -4.43
C LYS A 7 9.13 -1.83 -3.03
N ASP A 8 8.21 -2.58 -2.43
CA ASP A 8 8.52 -3.39 -1.25
C ASP A 8 9.44 -4.54 -1.69
N GLU A 9 10.67 -4.54 -1.18
CA GLU A 9 11.68 -5.58 -1.43
C GLU A 9 11.74 -6.61 -0.29
N ILE A 10 10.99 -6.40 0.80
CA ILE A 10 10.96 -7.26 1.97
C ILE A 10 9.80 -8.26 1.84
N ILE A 11 8.62 -7.79 1.46
CA ILE A 11 7.44 -8.64 1.26
C ILE A 11 7.32 -9.04 -0.21
N PRO A 12 7.29 -10.35 -0.53
CA PRO A 12 7.11 -10.82 -1.90
C PRO A 12 5.85 -10.26 -2.56
N LYS A 13 5.91 -10.04 -3.88
CA LYS A 13 4.80 -9.46 -4.65
C LYS A 13 3.54 -10.34 -4.63
N GLU A 14 3.67 -11.66 -4.51
CA GLU A 14 2.51 -12.55 -4.47
C GLU A 14 1.82 -12.62 -3.09
N SER A 15 2.44 -12.09 -2.03
CA SER A 15 1.92 -12.20 -0.66
C SER A 15 0.58 -11.49 -0.50
N SER A 16 0.45 -10.22 -0.94
CA SER A 16 -0.84 -9.52 -0.88
C SER A 16 -1.94 -10.18 -1.68
N SER A 17 -1.61 -10.74 -2.85
CA SER A 17 -2.58 -11.49 -3.65
C SER A 17 -3.08 -12.71 -2.88
N SER A 18 -2.16 -13.47 -2.27
CA SER A 18 -2.49 -14.67 -1.50
C SER A 18 -3.37 -14.37 -0.29
N ILE A 19 -3.07 -13.29 0.44
CA ILE A 19 -3.89 -12.86 1.59
C ILE A 19 -5.24 -12.34 1.10
N TYR A 20 -5.28 -11.56 0.02
CA TYR A 20 -6.52 -11.03 -0.54
C TYR A 20 -7.47 -12.15 -0.98
N GLU A 21 -6.96 -13.20 -1.60
CA GLU A 21 -7.75 -14.37 -1.99
C GLU A 21 -8.49 -15.03 -0.81
N VAL A 22 -7.89 -15.00 0.38
CA VAL A 22 -8.53 -15.52 1.62
C VAL A 22 -9.60 -14.57 2.14
N ILE A 23 -9.39 -13.25 2.05
CA ILE A 23 -10.29 -12.25 2.68
C ILE A 23 -11.34 -11.68 1.72
N LYS A 24 -11.25 -11.89 0.41
CA LYS A 24 -12.12 -11.26 -0.62
C LYS A 24 -13.62 -11.53 -0.46
N GLY A 25 -13.98 -12.64 0.21
CA GLY A 25 -15.38 -12.98 0.49
C GLY A 25 -15.98 -12.22 1.69
N GLN A 26 -15.16 -11.50 2.44
CA GLN A 26 -15.60 -10.73 3.60
C GLN A 26 -16.12 -9.35 3.18
N GLN A 27 -17.11 -8.84 3.91
CA GLN A 27 -17.63 -7.51 3.70
C GLN A 27 -16.51 -6.47 3.85
N LYS A 28 -16.45 -5.50 2.94
CA LYS A 28 -15.46 -4.41 2.93
C LYS A 28 -14.00 -4.86 2.82
N SER A 29 -13.75 -6.06 2.27
CA SER A 29 -12.42 -6.48 1.84
C SER A 29 -11.94 -5.64 0.64
N LYS A 30 -10.67 -5.22 0.67
CA LYS A 30 -10.05 -4.35 -0.34
C LYS A 30 -8.55 -4.63 -0.38
N SER A 31 -7.97 -4.66 -1.56
CA SER A 31 -6.53 -4.72 -1.79
C SER A 31 -6.11 -3.51 -2.63
N VAL A 32 -5.02 -2.83 -2.24
CA VAL A 32 -4.51 -1.64 -2.91
C VAL A 32 -3.01 -1.77 -3.11
N MET A 33 -2.57 -1.59 -4.36
CA MET A 33 -1.16 -1.50 -4.71
C MET A 33 -0.76 -0.03 -4.87
N LEU A 34 0.21 0.41 -4.08
CA LEU A 34 0.78 1.76 -4.18
C LEU A 34 2.03 1.72 -5.05
N VAL A 35 1.90 2.25 -6.27
CA VAL A 35 2.99 2.31 -7.24
C VAL A 35 4.13 3.15 -6.69
N ASN A 36 5.35 2.64 -6.80
CA ASN A 36 6.56 3.27 -6.27
C ASN A 36 6.61 3.44 -4.76
N ALA A 37 5.75 2.78 -3.97
CA ALA A 37 5.89 2.79 -2.52
C ALA A 37 6.81 1.65 -2.04
N ASN A 38 7.68 1.93 -1.05
CA ASN A 38 8.53 0.93 -0.40
C ASN A 38 7.78 0.20 0.74
N HIS A 39 8.51 -0.62 1.51
CA HIS A 39 7.98 -1.35 2.67
C HIS A 39 7.37 -0.46 3.75
N SER A 40 7.93 0.73 3.96
CA SER A 40 7.42 1.74 4.91
C SER A 40 6.32 2.63 4.32
N MET A 41 5.77 2.26 3.16
CA MET A 41 4.78 3.02 2.40
C MET A 41 5.26 4.42 1.98
N GLN A 42 6.58 4.63 1.91
CA GLN A 42 7.17 5.89 1.46
C GLN A 42 7.28 5.88 -0.06
N LEU A 43 7.11 7.05 -0.66
CA LEU A 43 7.29 7.21 -2.10
C LEU A 43 8.77 7.09 -2.47
N VAL A 44 9.09 6.16 -3.36
CA VAL A 44 10.41 5.95 -3.96
C VAL A 44 10.44 6.68 -5.30
N GLU A 45 10.94 7.91 -5.30
CA GLU A 45 11.25 8.66 -6.53
C GLU A 45 12.75 8.65 -6.79
N ASN A 46 13.15 8.83 -8.05
CA ASN A 46 14.56 8.88 -8.47
C ASN A 46 15.26 10.22 -8.10
N ASN A 47 14.85 10.88 -7.02
CA ASN A 47 15.31 12.23 -6.75
C ASN A 47 16.30 12.24 -5.58
N ASP A 48 17.58 12.38 -5.94
CA ASP A 48 18.64 12.74 -5.01
C ASP A 48 18.31 14.13 -4.44
N PHE A 49 17.93 14.19 -3.15
CA PHE A 49 17.76 15.37 -2.29
C PHE A 49 16.38 16.09 -2.24
N PRO A 50 15.90 16.52 -1.04
CA PRO A 50 16.34 16.16 0.32
C PRO A 50 15.57 14.93 0.86
N TYR A 51 16.27 14.15 1.69
CA TYR A 51 15.95 12.81 2.19
C TYR A 51 14.76 12.73 3.18
N TRP A 52 13.68 13.49 2.99
CA TRP A 52 12.51 13.33 3.85
C TRP A 52 11.67 12.17 3.37
N PRO A 53 11.58 11.06 4.12
CA PRO A 53 10.69 9.97 3.76
C PRO A 53 9.24 10.47 3.83
N MET A 54 8.67 10.80 2.68
CA MET A 54 7.27 11.18 2.59
C MET A 54 6.43 9.91 2.40
N PRO A 55 5.36 9.72 3.20
CA PRO A 55 4.37 8.70 2.89
C PRO A 55 3.87 8.88 1.46
N HIS A 56 3.65 7.78 0.75
CA HIS A 56 3.07 7.81 -0.58
C HIS A 56 1.76 8.62 -0.55
N PRO A 57 1.54 9.58 -1.46
CA PRO A 57 0.47 10.57 -1.36
C PRO A 57 -0.94 9.94 -1.30
N LYS A 58 -1.10 8.73 -1.82
CA LYS A 58 -2.36 7.96 -1.75
C LYS A 58 -2.53 7.13 -0.48
N TYR A 59 -1.51 6.99 0.37
CA TYR A 59 -1.55 6.09 1.53
C TYR A 59 -2.65 6.51 2.54
N MET A 60 -2.53 7.71 3.09
CA MET A 60 -3.52 8.23 4.05
C MET A 60 -4.92 8.39 3.46
N PRO A 61 -5.11 8.96 2.24
CA PRO A 61 -6.43 9.01 1.62
C PRO A 61 -7.10 7.64 1.46
N THR A 62 -6.34 6.61 1.05
CA THR A 62 -6.87 5.25 0.91
C THR A 62 -7.40 4.70 2.23
N ILE A 63 -6.71 4.98 3.34
CA ILE A 63 -7.13 4.58 4.68
C ILE A 63 -8.40 5.31 5.08
N MET A 64 -8.45 6.62 4.92
CA MET A 64 -9.62 7.42 5.28
C MET A 64 -10.85 7.03 4.47
N GLU A 65 -10.72 6.88 3.15
CA GLU A 65 -11.82 6.41 2.29
C GLU A 65 -12.37 5.04 2.71
N TRP A 66 -11.50 4.15 3.18
CA TRP A 66 -11.93 2.84 3.66
C TRP A 66 -12.64 2.94 5.02
N LEU A 67 -12.15 3.79 5.92
CA LEU A 67 -12.76 4.04 7.24
C LEU A 67 -14.11 4.75 7.12
N ASP A 68 -14.24 5.74 6.23
CA ASP A 68 -15.51 6.44 5.98
C ASP A 68 -16.57 5.50 5.38
N GLY A 69 -16.12 4.44 4.70
CA GLY A 69 -16.97 3.38 4.20
C GLY A 69 -17.33 2.29 5.22
N LEU A 70 -16.86 2.36 6.48
CA LEU A 70 -17.21 1.42 7.58
C LEU A 70 -18.61 1.65 8.13
#